data_AF-A0A6P0VSB7-F1
#
_entry.id   AF-A0A6P0VSB7-F1
#
_cell.length_a   1.000
_cell.length_b   1.000
_cell.length_c   1.000
_cell.angle_alpha   90.00
_cell.angle_beta   90.00
_cell.angle_gamma   90.00
#
_symmetry.space_group_name_H-M   'P 1'
#
loop_
_entity.id
_entity.type
_entity.pdbx_description
1 polymer ?
#
loop_
_entity_poly.entity_id
_entity_poly.type
_entity_poly.pdbx_seq_one_letter_code
_entity_poly.pdbx_strand_id
1 'polypeptide(L)'
;MYKKVSKRFNVQSKLMLILVGVSLGSIVVISFLSWERAKSNLRNTIRNQLTSIRYARANQVESFFENLRNHVVTLSDDRMVIEAMVELNREFDQLNSPDTFLQKQADNQDVPPEQTNNQGSPEEWNKVLKGYYTKEFFPRLSQAVSGELNPGAYIPASKAAQYLQYHYIANNPNPVGEKEKLIDAKDGSGYSQVHAKYQEIFRHIVEKFGYYDLFLIDFDSGEIIYSVFKETDYGTSLNVGPYQHSNLAAITELVRKNAERRTVQIV
;
A
#
# COMPACT_ATOMS: atom_id res chain seq x y z
N MET A 1 -62.46 23.14 -60.18
CA MET A 1 -63.13 24.37 -59.70
C MET A 1 -62.50 24.78 -58.36
N TYR A 2 -61.44 25.59 -58.36
CA TYR A 2 -60.80 26.13 -57.14
C TYR A 2 -60.95 27.67 -57.17
N LYS A 3 -61.85 28.21 -56.34
CA LYS A 3 -62.07 29.67 -56.23
C LYS A 3 -60.89 30.29 -55.48
N LYS A 4 -60.07 31.09 -56.18
CA LYS A 4 -59.00 31.90 -55.59
C LYS A 4 -59.63 33.14 -54.92
N VAL A 5 -59.88 33.07 -53.62
CA VAL A 5 -60.37 34.21 -52.83
C VAL A 5 -59.16 35.10 -52.50
N SER A 6 -58.96 36.17 -53.25
CA SER A 6 -57.98 37.21 -52.89
C SER A 6 -58.57 38.11 -51.81
N LYS A 7 -58.26 37.84 -50.54
CA LYS A 7 -58.61 38.70 -49.40
C LYS A 7 -57.91 40.06 -49.57
N ARG A 8 -58.67 41.13 -49.83
CA ARG A 8 -58.13 42.51 -49.80
C ARG A 8 -58.04 42.95 -48.35
N PHE A 9 -56.84 42.93 -47.79
CA PHE A 9 -56.58 43.39 -46.41
C PHE A 9 -56.77 44.90 -46.29
N ASN A 10 -57.52 45.34 -45.27
CA ASN A 10 -57.64 46.74 -44.87
C ASN A 10 -56.25 47.30 -44.48
N VAL A 11 -56.01 48.60 -44.70
CA VAL A 11 -54.71 49.27 -44.45
C VAL A 11 -54.22 49.01 -43.02
N GLN A 12 -55.15 49.02 -42.04
CA GLN A 12 -54.88 48.71 -40.64
C GLN A 12 -54.30 47.30 -40.42
N SER A 13 -54.84 46.28 -41.10
CA SER A 13 -54.36 44.89 -40.99
C SER A 13 -52.96 44.71 -41.60
N LYS A 14 -52.65 45.42 -42.69
CA LYS A 14 -51.31 45.41 -43.29
C LYS A 14 -50.27 46.03 -42.37
N LEU A 15 -50.62 47.14 -41.72
CA LEU A 15 -49.75 47.84 -40.79
C LEU A 15 -49.50 47.01 -39.52
N MET A 16 -50.53 46.33 -38.99
CA MET A 16 -50.36 45.36 -37.89
C MET A 16 -49.48 44.17 -38.28
N LEU A 17 -49.63 43.60 -39.49
CA LEU A 17 -48.81 42.47 -39.95
C LEU A 17 -47.33 42.84 -40.08
N ILE A 18 -47.03 44.05 -40.56
CA ILE A 18 -45.65 44.55 -40.64
C ILE A 18 -45.05 44.69 -39.23
N LEU A 19 -45.80 45.24 -38.29
CA LEU A 19 -45.35 45.43 -36.91
C LEU A 19 -45.05 44.09 -36.21
N VAL A 20 -45.93 43.09 -36.40
CA VAL A 20 -45.73 41.73 -35.90
C VAL A 20 -44.53 41.05 -36.57
N GLY A 21 -44.34 41.26 -37.88
CA GLY A 21 -43.18 40.71 -38.60
C GLY A 21 -41.85 41.25 -38.09
N VAL A 22 -41.78 42.56 -37.83
CA VAL A 22 -40.57 43.21 -37.30
C VAL A 22 -40.27 42.77 -35.87
N SER A 23 -41.29 42.64 -35.02
CA SER A 23 -41.09 42.17 -33.64
C SER A 23 -40.64 40.71 -33.60
N LEU A 24 -41.26 39.83 -34.39
CA LEU A 24 -40.85 38.43 -34.54
C LEU A 24 -39.41 38.30 -35.06
N GLY A 25 -39.05 39.08 -36.09
CA GLY A 25 -37.69 39.10 -36.62
C GLY A 25 -36.65 39.50 -35.56
N SER A 26 -36.96 40.52 -34.77
CA SER A 26 -36.09 40.98 -33.67
C SER A 26 -35.93 39.92 -32.59
N ILE A 27 -37.02 39.23 -32.21
CA ILE A 27 -36.99 38.14 -31.22
C ILE A 27 -36.07 37.01 -31.70
N VAL A 28 -36.16 36.61 -32.96
CA VAL A 28 -35.32 35.54 -33.52
C VAL A 28 -33.83 35.92 -33.46
N VAL A 29 -33.47 37.15 -33.87
CA VAL A 29 -32.08 37.62 -33.83
C VAL A 29 -31.56 37.66 -32.39
N ILE A 30 -32.33 38.21 -31.45
CA ILE A 30 -31.95 38.26 -30.02
C ILE A 30 -31.80 36.84 -29.46
N SER A 31 -32.72 35.93 -29.81
CA SER A 31 -32.70 34.55 -29.34
C SER A 31 -31.45 33.80 -29.84
N PHE A 32 -31.09 34.01 -31.10
CA PHE A 32 -29.89 33.43 -31.69
C PHE A 32 -28.61 33.95 -31.02
N LEU A 33 -28.47 35.27 -30.88
CA LEU A 33 -27.32 35.89 -30.20
C LEU A 33 -27.22 35.49 -28.71
N SER A 34 -28.37 35.38 -28.04
CA SER A 34 -28.45 34.94 -26.65
C SER A 34 -28.01 33.49 -26.49
N TRP A 35 -28.43 32.60 -27.41
CA TRP A 35 -28.05 31.19 -27.39
C TRP A 35 -26.55 30.99 -27.53
N GLU A 36 -25.90 31.69 -28.46
CA GLU A 36 -24.44 31.62 -28.63
C GLU A 36 -23.69 32.09 -27.38
N ARG A 37 -24.13 33.20 -26.78
CA ARG A 37 -23.55 33.74 -25.54
C ARG A 37 -23.77 32.80 -24.36
N ALA A 38 -24.98 32.28 -24.18
CA ALA A 38 -25.31 31.34 -23.11
C ALA A 38 -24.50 30.06 -23.23
N LYS A 39 -24.39 29.48 -24.44
CA LYS A 39 -23.58 28.29 -24.70
C LYS A 39 -22.10 28.54 -24.44
N SER A 40 -21.57 29.68 -24.87
CA SER A 40 -20.17 30.07 -24.62
C SER A 40 -19.87 30.23 -23.13
N ASN A 41 -20.73 30.96 -22.40
CA ASN A 41 -20.56 31.20 -20.97
C ASN A 41 -20.64 29.90 -20.18
N LEU A 42 -21.64 29.05 -20.45
CA LEU A 42 -21.77 27.76 -19.77
C LEU A 42 -20.55 26.87 -20.04
N ARG A 43 -20.08 26.83 -21.29
CA ARG A 43 -18.87 26.07 -21.67
C ARG A 43 -17.63 26.60 -20.94
N ASN A 44 -17.47 27.91 -20.83
CA ASN A 44 -16.34 28.53 -20.13
C ASN A 44 -16.42 28.27 -18.62
N THR A 45 -17.60 28.38 -18.01
CA THR A 45 -17.82 28.03 -16.60
C THR A 45 -17.49 26.58 -16.31
N ILE A 46 -17.97 25.64 -17.14
CA ILE A 46 -17.67 24.21 -17.00
C ILE A 46 -16.16 23.95 -17.15
N ARG A 47 -15.50 24.56 -18.15
CA ARG A 47 -14.05 24.44 -18.33
C ARG A 47 -13.27 24.96 -17.13
N ASN A 48 -13.65 26.12 -16.60
CA ASN A 48 -13.01 26.71 -15.43
C ASN A 48 -13.21 25.84 -14.18
N GLN A 49 -14.40 25.26 -14.00
CA GLN A 49 -14.68 24.31 -12.92
C GLN A 49 -13.82 23.05 -13.04
N LEU A 50 -13.79 22.41 -14.21
CA LEU A 50 -12.95 21.23 -14.45
C LEU A 50 -11.47 21.53 -14.25
N THR A 51 -11.02 22.71 -14.68
CA THR A 51 -9.65 23.17 -14.49
C THR A 51 -9.34 23.36 -13.00
N SER A 52 -10.24 24.00 -12.26
CA SER A 52 -10.10 24.19 -10.80
C SER A 52 -10.08 22.86 -10.06
N ILE A 53 -10.95 21.92 -10.43
CA ILE A 53 -10.96 20.56 -9.87
C ILE A 53 -9.65 19.84 -10.19
N ARG A 54 -9.17 19.92 -11.44
CA ARG A 54 -7.89 19.32 -11.83
C ARG A 54 -6.73 19.89 -11.01
N TYR A 55 -6.66 21.21 -10.85
CA TYR A 55 -5.64 21.84 -10.00
C TYR A 55 -5.77 21.41 -8.54
N ALA A 56 -6.97 21.40 -7.98
CA ALA A 56 -7.19 20.95 -6.60
C ALA A 56 -6.77 19.48 -6.40
N ARG A 57 -7.05 18.60 -7.36
CA ARG A 57 -6.62 17.19 -7.32
C ARG A 57 -5.12 17.04 -7.46
N ALA A 58 -4.48 17.77 -8.38
CA ALA A 58 -3.04 17.78 -8.52
C ALA A 58 -2.35 18.22 -7.21
N ASN A 59 -2.77 19.36 -6.65
CA ASN A 59 -2.26 19.87 -5.38
C ASN A 59 -2.50 18.88 -4.23
N GLN A 60 -3.62 18.17 -4.22
CA GLN A 60 -3.91 17.16 -3.19
C GLN A 60 -2.94 15.97 -3.27
N VAL A 61 -2.63 15.51 -4.49
CA VAL A 61 -1.68 14.42 -4.71
C VAL A 61 -0.26 14.87 -4.35
N GLU A 62 0.15 16.06 -4.75
CA GLU A 62 1.45 16.64 -4.40
C GLU A 62 1.59 16.78 -2.87
N SER A 63 0.61 17.38 -2.21
CA SER A 63 0.59 17.54 -0.75
C SER A 63 0.61 16.19 -0.03
N PHE A 64 -0.06 15.17 -0.57
CA PHE A 64 -0.01 13.82 0.00
C PHE A 64 1.42 13.26 -0.02
N PHE A 65 2.09 13.32 -1.17
CA PHE A 65 3.46 12.83 -1.30
C PHE A 65 4.48 13.66 -0.51
N GLU A 66 4.30 14.97 -0.42
CA GLU A 66 5.12 15.82 0.45
C GLU A 66 4.98 15.44 1.92
N ASN A 67 3.74 15.23 2.40
CA ASN A 67 3.51 14.79 3.77
C ASN A 67 4.07 13.39 4.03
N LEU A 68 3.87 12.46 3.10
CA LEU A 68 4.44 11.11 3.18
C LEU A 68 5.96 11.17 3.27
N ARG A 69 6.61 11.99 2.43
CA ARG A 69 8.07 12.20 2.47
C ARG A 69 8.50 12.74 3.82
N ASN A 70 7.83 13.79 4.31
CA ASN A 70 8.17 14.41 5.59
C ASN A 70 8.00 13.43 6.76
N HIS A 71 6.98 12.58 6.73
CA HIS A 71 6.80 11.53 7.73
C HIS A 71 7.91 10.49 7.68
N VAL A 72 8.27 9.97 6.49
CA VAL A 72 9.35 8.98 6.35
C VAL A 72 10.68 9.57 6.81
N VAL A 73 11.01 10.81 6.43
CA VAL A 73 12.21 11.50 6.92
C VAL A 73 12.19 11.60 8.45
N THR A 74 11.08 12.05 9.02
CA THR A 74 10.94 12.22 10.47
C THR A 74 11.10 10.89 11.21
N LEU A 75 10.48 9.81 10.72
CA LEU A 75 10.62 8.47 11.30
C LEU A 75 12.04 7.92 11.13
N SER A 76 12.71 8.20 10.01
CA SER A 76 14.10 7.73 9.81
C SER A 76 15.11 8.40 10.73
N ASP A 77 14.84 9.63 11.18
CA ASP A 77 15.66 10.34 12.17
C ASP A 77 15.18 10.11 13.62
N ASP A 78 14.06 9.39 13.81
CA ASP A 78 13.50 9.11 15.14
C ASP A 78 14.35 8.07 15.89
N ARG A 79 14.68 8.38 17.15
CA ARG A 79 15.55 7.53 17.96
C ARG A 79 14.95 6.16 18.22
N MET A 80 13.65 6.05 18.43
CA MET A 80 13.00 4.76 18.69
C MET A 80 13.04 3.90 17.42
N VAL A 81 12.84 4.47 16.24
CA VAL A 81 12.97 3.72 14.97
C VAL A 81 14.40 3.25 14.74
N ILE A 82 15.40 4.11 15.02
CA ILE A 82 16.81 3.74 14.93
C ILE A 82 17.16 2.62 15.92
N GLU A 83 16.71 2.73 17.17
CA GLU A 83 16.91 1.70 18.19
C GLU A 83 16.24 0.38 17.78
N ALA A 84 15.01 0.43 17.27
CA ALA A 84 14.31 -0.74 16.77
C ALA A 84 15.07 -1.41 15.62
N MET A 85 15.57 -0.63 14.67
CA MET A 85 16.39 -1.12 13.57
C MET A 85 17.62 -1.87 14.09
N VAL A 86 18.37 -1.28 15.03
CA VAL A 86 19.58 -1.90 15.60
C VAL A 86 19.27 -3.15 16.41
N GLU A 87 18.27 -3.09 17.30
CA GLU A 87 17.89 -4.23 18.15
C GLU A 87 17.32 -5.39 17.32
N LEU A 88 16.39 -5.11 16.39
CA LEU A 88 15.79 -6.15 15.55
C LEU A 88 16.80 -6.77 14.60
N ASN A 89 17.70 -5.98 14.01
CA ASN A 89 18.73 -6.51 13.11
C ASN A 89 19.67 -7.46 13.87
N ARG A 90 20.11 -7.06 15.06
CA ARG A 90 20.97 -7.89 15.92
C ARG A 90 20.30 -9.22 16.28
N GLU A 91 19.01 -9.20 16.64
CA GLU A 91 18.29 -10.42 16.98
C GLU A 91 17.98 -11.27 15.73
N PHE A 92 17.75 -10.64 14.58
CA PHE A 92 17.58 -11.33 13.30
C PHE A 92 18.85 -12.11 12.90
N ASP A 93 20.03 -11.48 13.03
CA ASP A 93 21.32 -12.12 12.78
C ASP A 93 21.58 -13.30 13.72
N GLN A 94 21.17 -13.19 14.98
CA GLN A 94 21.23 -14.31 15.92
C GLN A 94 20.37 -15.48 15.45
N LEU A 95 19.19 -15.26 14.89
CA LEU A 95 18.36 -16.36 14.35
C LEU A 95 19.00 -17.07 13.15
N ASN A 96 19.91 -16.42 12.42
CA ASN A 96 20.68 -17.04 11.35
C ASN A 96 21.89 -17.85 11.87
N SER A 97 22.32 -17.60 13.11
CA SER A 97 23.51 -18.25 13.68
C SER A 97 23.25 -19.74 13.99
N PRO A 98 24.17 -20.66 13.65
CA PRO A 98 23.98 -22.11 13.82
C PRO A 98 23.70 -22.54 15.27
N ASP A 99 24.29 -21.84 16.23
CA ASP A 99 24.31 -22.24 17.65
C ASP A 99 23.07 -21.81 18.42
N THR A 100 22.30 -20.84 17.92
CA THR A 100 21.16 -20.21 18.59
C THR A 100 20.07 -21.21 18.99
N PHE A 101 19.87 -22.25 18.18
CA PHE A 101 18.88 -23.30 18.44
C PHE A 101 19.46 -24.53 19.15
N LEU A 102 20.79 -24.65 19.20
CA LEU A 102 21.48 -25.76 19.85
C LEU A 102 21.73 -25.48 21.33
N GLN A 103 21.99 -24.22 21.70
CA GLN A 103 22.41 -23.86 23.06
C GLN A 103 21.25 -23.87 24.07
N LYS A 104 20.03 -23.47 23.67
CA LYS A 104 18.84 -23.50 24.55
C LYS A 104 18.31 -24.90 24.86
N GLN A 105 18.73 -25.92 24.12
CA GLN A 105 18.43 -27.33 24.46
C GLN A 105 19.39 -27.89 25.52
N ALA A 106 20.63 -27.39 25.60
CA ALA A 106 21.63 -27.86 26.55
C ALA A 106 21.42 -27.30 27.97
N ASP A 107 20.95 -26.06 28.11
CA ASP A 107 20.71 -25.41 29.41
C ASP A 107 19.40 -25.89 30.10
N ASN A 108 18.58 -26.69 29.43
CA ASN A 108 17.28 -27.17 29.89
C ASN A 108 17.32 -28.59 30.51
N GLN A 109 18.43 -29.00 31.14
CA GLN A 109 18.52 -30.32 31.78
C GLN A 109 17.88 -30.42 33.19
N ASP A 110 17.49 -29.31 33.82
CA ASP A 110 16.93 -29.30 35.20
C ASP A 110 15.51 -28.68 35.32
N VAL A 111 14.79 -28.43 34.22
CA VAL A 111 13.44 -27.82 34.25
C VAL A 111 12.35 -28.90 34.14
N PRO A 112 11.34 -28.94 35.05
CA PRO A 112 10.21 -29.86 34.97
C PRO A 112 9.46 -29.79 33.62
N PRO A 113 8.92 -30.91 33.11
CA PRO A 113 8.42 -31.06 31.73
C PRO A 113 7.14 -30.27 31.37
N GLU A 114 6.67 -29.36 32.21
CA GLU A 114 5.50 -28.51 31.93
C GLU A 114 5.86 -27.13 31.35
N GLN A 115 7.14 -26.80 31.23
CA GLN A 115 7.62 -25.53 30.64
C GLN A 115 8.75 -25.75 29.62
N THR A 116 8.73 -26.85 28.86
CA THR A 116 9.58 -26.95 27.68
C THR A 116 9.04 -26.02 26.61
N ASN A 117 9.68 -24.85 26.50
CA ASN A 117 9.43 -23.86 25.46
C ASN A 117 9.34 -24.59 24.11
N ASN A 118 8.17 -24.56 23.47
CA ASN A 118 7.89 -25.18 22.17
C ASN A 118 8.67 -24.48 21.04
N GLN A 119 10.00 -24.45 21.11
CA GLN A 119 10.86 -24.10 20.00
C GLN A 119 10.99 -25.36 19.15
N GLY A 120 10.05 -25.52 18.22
CA GLY A 120 10.10 -26.63 17.28
C GLY A 120 11.43 -26.68 16.51
N SER A 121 11.82 -27.85 16.03
CA SER A 121 13.00 -28.01 15.17
C SER A 121 12.79 -27.25 13.85
N PRO A 122 13.87 -26.78 13.17
CA PRO A 122 13.79 -26.24 11.81
C PRO A 122 13.02 -27.15 10.82
N GLU A 123 13.03 -28.47 11.03
CA GLU A 123 12.25 -29.41 10.23
C GLU A 123 10.73 -29.28 10.46
N GLU A 124 10.32 -29.02 11.70
CA GLU A 124 8.92 -28.83 12.10
C GLU A 124 8.37 -27.52 11.54
N TRP A 125 9.15 -26.44 11.61
CA TRP A 125 8.78 -25.15 11.00
C TRP A 125 8.53 -25.32 9.51
N ASN A 126 9.45 -25.98 8.81
CA ASN A 126 9.34 -26.21 7.37
C ASN A 126 8.09 -27.01 7.00
N LYS A 127 7.69 -27.99 7.82
CA LYS A 127 6.43 -28.72 7.60
C LYS A 127 5.20 -27.82 7.74
N VAL A 128 5.16 -26.99 8.77
CA VAL A 128 4.04 -26.05 9.02
C VAL A 128 3.98 -24.96 7.95
N LEU A 129 5.13 -24.38 7.59
CA LEU A 129 5.26 -23.41 6.50
C LEU A 129 4.76 -23.97 5.18
N LYS A 130 5.21 -25.17 4.77
CA LYS A 130 4.70 -25.83 3.56
C LYS A 130 3.19 -25.97 3.58
N GLY A 131 2.61 -26.31 4.74
CA GLY A 131 1.16 -26.36 4.94
C GLY A 131 0.48 -25.00 4.70
N TYR A 132 1.00 -23.94 5.32
CA TYR A 132 0.52 -22.57 5.15
C TYR A 132 0.58 -22.11 3.68
N TYR A 133 1.75 -22.25 3.05
CA TYR A 133 1.94 -21.86 1.65
C TYR A 133 0.96 -22.59 0.72
N THR A 134 0.79 -23.89 0.88
CA THR A 134 -0.09 -24.73 0.04
C THR A 134 -1.57 -24.43 0.25
N LYS A 135 -2.00 -24.22 1.50
CA LYS A 135 -3.44 -24.14 1.85
C LYS A 135 -3.98 -22.71 1.86
N GLU A 136 -3.14 -21.73 2.19
CA GLU A 136 -3.59 -20.35 2.42
C GLU A 136 -3.02 -19.37 1.39
N PHE A 137 -1.72 -19.43 1.12
CA PHE A 137 -1.06 -18.45 0.26
C PHE A 137 -1.29 -18.69 -1.23
N PHE A 138 -0.94 -19.87 -1.74
CA PHE A 138 -1.03 -20.14 -3.19
C PHE A 138 -2.45 -20.04 -3.76
N PRO A 139 -3.52 -20.51 -3.08
CA PRO A 139 -4.87 -20.35 -3.60
C PRO A 139 -5.28 -18.88 -3.78
N ARG A 140 -4.78 -17.96 -2.94
CA ARG A 140 -5.01 -16.52 -3.07
C ARG A 140 -4.13 -15.93 -4.18
N LEU A 141 -2.85 -16.32 -4.22
CA LEU A 141 -1.92 -15.85 -5.25
C LEU A 141 -2.36 -16.24 -6.67
N SER A 142 -2.86 -17.46 -6.85
CA SER A 142 -3.34 -17.95 -8.15
C SER A 142 -4.58 -17.21 -8.67
N GLN A 143 -5.33 -16.52 -7.82
CA GLN A 143 -6.45 -15.67 -8.25
C GLN A 143 -5.97 -14.35 -8.84
N ALA A 144 -4.81 -13.85 -8.40
CA ALA A 144 -4.26 -12.56 -8.80
C ALA A 144 -3.21 -12.66 -9.92
N VAL A 145 -2.58 -13.82 -10.09
CA VAL A 145 -1.46 -14.03 -11.03
C VAL A 145 -1.78 -15.13 -12.03
N SER A 146 -1.53 -14.84 -13.32
CA SER A 146 -1.58 -15.83 -14.39
C SER A 146 -0.19 -16.42 -14.61
N GLY A 147 0.00 -17.73 -14.40
CA GLY A 147 1.25 -18.43 -14.69
C GLY A 147 1.49 -19.68 -13.83
N GLU A 148 2.54 -20.44 -14.19
CA GLU A 148 3.02 -21.54 -13.35
C GLU A 148 3.79 -20.97 -12.15
N LEU A 149 3.18 -21.08 -10.97
CA LEU A 149 3.84 -20.77 -9.71
C LEU A 149 4.77 -21.93 -9.35
N ASN A 150 5.99 -21.61 -8.90
CA ASN A 150 6.89 -22.61 -8.30
C ASN A 150 6.81 -22.50 -6.78
N PRO A 151 6.10 -23.42 -6.08
CA PRO A 151 5.95 -23.34 -4.64
C PRO A 151 7.25 -23.32 -3.85
N GLY A 152 8.27 -24.03 -4.35
CA GLY A 152 9.57 -24.10 -3.71
C GLY A 152 10.34 -22.78 -3.72
N ALA A 153 10.04 -21.88 -4.65
CA ALA A 153 10.70 -20.57 -4.73
C ALA A 153 10.22 -19.57 -3.68
N TYR A 154 9.02 -19.76 -3.12
CA TYR A 154 8.45 -18.86 -2.10
C TYR A 154 8.80 -19.26 -0.68
N ILE A 155 9.19 -20.51 -0.44
CA ILE A 155 9.60 -20.95 0.89
C ILE A 155 10.96 -20.30 1.19
N PRO A 156 11.07 -19.55 2.30
CA PRO A 156 12.29 -18.84 2.63
C PRO A 156 13.50 -19.78 2.79
N ALA A 157 14.65 -19.35 2.27
CA ALA A 157 15.89 -20.13 2.35
C ALA A 157 16.66 -19.92 3.67
N SER A 158 16.61 -18.72 4.26
CA SER A 158 17.34 -18.41 5.50
C SER A 158 16.60 -18.97 6.73
N LYS A 159 17.37 -19.34 7.75
CA LYS A 159 16.82 -19.86 9.01
C LYS A 159 16.01 -18.80 9.74
N ALA A 160 16.49 -17.55 9.77
CA ALA A 160 15.74 -16.44 10.36
C ALA A 160 14.39 -16.24 9.68
N ALA A 161 14.35 -16.26 8.35
CA ALA A 161 13.08 -16.12 7.62
C ALA A 161 12.12 -17.30 7.88
N GLN A 162 12.62 -18.54 7.90
CA GLN A 162 11.81 -19.70 8.27
C GLN A 162 11.26 -19.57 9.70
N TYR A 163 12.10 -19.14 10.63
CA TYR A 163 11.74 -18.92 12.03
C TYR A 163 10.62 -17.88 12.15
N LEU A 164 10.82 -16.70 11.56
CA LEU A 164 9.88 -15.59 11.65
C LEU A 164 8.56 -15.92 10.96
N GLN A 165 8.59 -16.47 9.75
CA GLN A 165 7.36 -16.84 9.06
C GLN A 165 6.61 -17.96 9.79
N TYR A 166 7.32 -18.89 10.43
CA TYR A 166 6.69 -19.91 11.24
C TYR A 166 5.95 -19.28 12.43
N HIS A 167 6.66 -18.50 13.26
CA HIS A 167 6.12 -17.94 14.49
C HIS A 167 5.07 -16.83 14.25
N TYR A 168 5.30 -15.95 13.28
CA TYR A 168 4.51 -14.74 13.08
C TYR A 168 3.48 -14.83 11.95
N ILE A 169 3.54 -15.85 11.09
CA ILE A 169 2.57 -16.00 9.99
C ILE A 169 1.81 -17.33 10.14
N ALA A 170 2.51 -18.45 10.03
CA ALA A 170 1.89 -19.76 9.92
C ALA A 170 1.31 -20.27 11.26
N ASN A 171 2.01 -20.03 12.38
CA ASN A 171 1.57 -20.37 13.74
C ASN A 171 0.92 -19.18 14.48
N ASN A 172 0.61 -18.10 13.75
CA ASN A 172 -0.06 -16.94 14.33
C ASN A 172 -1.57 -17.20 14.45
N PRO A 173 -2.16 -17.09 15.66
CA PRO A 173 -3.56 -17.42 15.90
C PRO A 173 -4.54 -16.46 15.21
N ASN A 174 -4.09 -15.28 14.81
CA ASN A 174 -4.91 -14.31 14.10
C ASN A 174 -5.11 -14.71 12.64
N PRO A 175 -6.26 -14.41 12.02
CA PRO A 175 -6.51 -14.73 10.62
C PRO A 175 -5.58 -13.95 9.67
N VAL A 176 -5.53 -14.38 8.41
CA VAL A 176 -4.84 -13.61 7.35
C VAL A 176 -5.47 -12.22 7.24
N GLY A 177 -4.61 -11.18 7.20
CA GLY A 177 -5.00 -9.77 7.23
C GLY A 177 -5.09 -9.17 8.64
N GLU A 178 -4.88 -9.97 9.69
CA GLU A 178 -4.85 -9.51 11.09
C GLU A 178 -3.60 -10.00 11.86
N LYS A 179 -2.55 -10.40 11.13
CA LYS A 179 -1.36 -11.01 11.70
C LYS A 179 -0.56 -10.02 12.56
N GLU A 180 -0.71 -8.71 12.31
CA GLU A 180 -0.15 -7.61 13.09
C GLU A 180 -0.66 -7.55 14.54
N LYS A 181 -1.74 -8.24 14.88
CA LYS A 181 -2.25 -8.29 16.26
C LYS A 181 -1.39 -9.16 17.17
N LEU A 182 -0.52 -10.01 16.62
CA LEU A 182 0.42 -10.81 17.41
C LEU A 182 1.57 -9.92 17.90
N ILE A 183 1.60 -9.67 19.22
CA ILE A 183 2.64 -8.86 19.88
C ILE A 183 3.90 -9.70 20.18
N ASP A 184 3.70 -10.93 20.67
CA ASP A 184 4.77 -11.82 21.13
C ASP A 184 4.41 -13.25 20.72
N ALA A 185 5.32 -13.93 20.01
CA ALA A 185 5.15 -15.31 19.58
C ALA A 185 5.26 -16.34 20.73
N LYS A 186 5.63 -15.91 21.95
CA LYS A 186 5.81 -16.76 23.13
C LYS A 186 6.84 -17.87 22.94
N ASP A 187 7.82 -17.61 22.09
CA ASP A 187 8.91 -18.53 21.75
C ASP A 187 10.16 -18.34 22.64
N GLY A 188 10.18 -17.33 23.50
CA GLY A 188 11.30 -17.01 24.38
C GLY A 188 12.57 -16.54 23.65
N SER A 189 12.48 -16.15 22.38
CA SER A 189 13.60 -15.56 21.62
C SER A 189 13.85 -14.11 22.02
N GLY A 190 15.09 -13.65 21.84
CA GLY A 190 15.41 -12.22 21.97
C GLY A 190 14.68 -11.41 20.91
N TYR A 191 14.52 -11.96 19.70
CA TYR A 191 13.70 -11.36 18.65
C TYR A 191 12.26 -11.08 19.12
N SER A 192 11.58 -12.03 19.73
CA SER A 192 10.20 -11.83 20.20
C SER A 192 10.09 -10.82 21.34
N GLN A 193 11.12 -10.69 22.18
CA GLN A 193 11.17 -9.65 23.21
C GLN A 193 11.29 -8.25 22.58
N VAL A 194 12.19 -8.08 21.61
CA VAL A 194 12.38 -6.82 20.88
C VAL A 194 11.15 -6.51 20.01
N HIS A 195 10.59 -7.50 19.33
CA HIS A 195 9.37 -7.36 18.56
C HIS A 195 8.21 -6.86 19.44
N ALA A 196 8.00 -7.46 20.61
CA ALA A 196 6.96 -7.05 21.55
C ALA A 196 7.12 -5.61 22.05
N LYS A 197 8.37 -5.13 22.18
CA LYS A 197 8.68 -3.75 22.57
C LYS A 197 8.20 -2.72 21.54
N TYR A 198 8.26 -3.04 20.24
CA TYR A 198 7.98 -2.07 19.17
C TYR A 198 6.68 -2.31 18.39
N GLN A 199 6.15 -3.53 18.36
CA GLN A 199 5.00 -3.91 17.53
C GLN A 199 3.79 -3.01 17.71
N GLU A 200 3.41 -2.70 18.95
CA GLU A 200 2.23 -1.89 19.20
C GLU A 200 2.42 -0.44 18.75
N ILE A 201 3.64 0.10 18.89
CA ILE A 201 3.95 1.47 18.48
C ILE A 201 3.94 1.58 16.95
N PHE A 202 4.59 0.66 16.25
CA PHE A 202 4.59 0.63 14.79
C PHE A 202 3.21 0.36 14.21
N ARG A 203 2.43 -0.54 14.83
CA ARG A 203 1.02 -0.76 14.47
C ARG A 203 0.21 0.53 14.58
N HIS A 204 0.36 1.27 15.68
CA HIS A 204 -0.34 2.56 15.84
C HIS A 204 0.09 3.60 14.80
N ILE A 205 1.35 3.61 14.37
CA ILE A 205 1.81 4.48 13.27
C ILE A 205 1.10 4.09 11.97
N VAL A 206 1.14 2.82 11.60
CA VAL A 206 0.52 2.32 10.36
C VAL A 206 -0.99 2.60 10.35
N GLU A 207 -1.70 2.32 11.45
CA GLU A 207 -3.14 2.55 11.60
C GLU A 207 -3.49 4.05 11.55
N LYS A 208 -2.76 4.91 12.26
CA LYS A 208 -3.10 6.35 12.34
C LYS A 208 -2.83 7.09 11.03
N PHE A 209 -1.78 6.71 10.31
CA PHE A 209 -1.40 7.36 9.07
C PHE A 209 -1.96 6.65 7.82
N GLY A 210 -2.63 5.51 7.99
CA GLY A 210 -3.26 4.77 6.90
C GLY A 210 -2.25 4.16 5.94
N TYR A 211 -1.09 3.76 6.44
CA TYR A 211 -0.09 3.05 5.64
C TYR A 211 -0.53 1.60 5.41
N TYR A 212 -0.09 1.02 4.29
CA TYR A 212 -0.31 -0.41 4.05
C TYR A 212 0.52 -1.24 5.01
N ASP A 213 1.80 -0.90 5.18
CA ASP A 213 2.70 -1.57 6.11
C ASP A 213 3.87 -0.63 6.46
N LEU A 214 4.64 -0.98 7.49
CA LEU A 214 5.93 -0.39 7.83
C LEU A 214 6.97 -1.50 7.85
N PHE A 215 7.97 -1.36 6.99
CA PHE A 215 9.10 -2.28 6.87
C PHE A 215 10.35 -1.67 7.50
N LEU A 216 11.13 -2.50 8.18
CA LEU A 216 12.54 -2.23 8.44
C LEU A 216 13.36 -3.21 7.60
N ILE A 217 14.28 -2.66 6.83
CA ILE A 217 15.06 -3.39 5.83
C ILE A 217 16.52 -3.15 6.14
N ASP A 218 17.28 -4.24 6.32
CA ASP A 218 18.72 -4.14 6.53
C ASP A 218 19.41 -3.56 5.29
N PHE A 219 20.24 -2.55 5.52
CA PHE A 219 20.86 -1.79 4.43
C PHE A 219 21.90 -2.62 3.65
N ASP A 220 22.61 -3.51 4.35
CA ASP A 220 23.74 -4.25 3.78
C ASP A 220 23.26 -5.55 3.10
N SER A 221 22.40 -6.32 3.78
CA SER A 221 21.89 -7.60 3.29
C SER A 221 20.66 -7.47 2.38
N GLY A 222 19.91 -6.37 2.50
CA GLY A 222 18.64 -6.16 1.82
C GLY A 222 17.52 -7.08 2.33
N GLU A 223 17.65 -7.62 3.55
CA GLU A 223 16.62 -8.46 4.18
C GLU A 223 15.57 -7.61 4.89
N ILE A 224 14.31 -8.03 4.77
CA ILE A 224 13.19 -7.42 5.48
C ILE A 224 13.20 -7.96 6.91
N ILE A 225 13.95 -7.31 7.79
CA ILE A 225 14.10 -7.72 9.18
C ILE A 225 12.83 -7.54 9.99
N TYR A 226 11.90 -6.66 9.56
CA TYR A 226 10.63 -6.41 10.24
C TYR A 226 9.53 -5.94 9.28
N SER A 227 8.31 -6.39 9.53
CA SER A 227 7.05 -5.92 8.94
C SER A 227 5.97 -5.85 10.02
N VAL A 228 5.11 -4.83 9.99
CA VAL A 228 3.98 -4.72 10.92
C VAL A 228 2.94 -5.78 10.58
N PHE A 229 2.54 -5.88 9.31
CA PHE A 229 1.47 -6.76 8.83
C PHE A 229 1.86 -8.23 8.72
N LYS A 230 3.17 -8.55 8.65
CA LYS A 230 3.69 -9.93 8.56
C LYS A 230 3.09 -10.69 7.39
N GLU A 231 3.52 -10.33 6.20
CA GLU A 231 3.21 -11.06 4.97
C GLU A 231 4.39 -11.97 4.55
N THR A 232 4.25 -12.71 3.45
CA THR A 232 5.23 -13.73 3.04
C THR A 232 6.58 -13.18 2.60
N ASP A 233 6.73 -11.85 2.49
CA ASP A 233 8.00 -11.15 2.33
C ASP A 233 8.78 -11.01 3.64
N TYR A 234 8.14 -11.18 4.80
CA TYR A 234 8.78 -11.00 6.10
C TYR A 234 9.95 -11.96 6.31
N GLY A 235 11.12 -11.38 6.63
CA GLY A 235 12.39 -12.06 6.79
C GLY A 235 13.11 -12.38 5.47
N THR A 236 12.51 -12.13 4.32
CA THR A 236 13.10 -12.48 3.02
C THR A 236 14.05 -11.40 2.50
N SER A 237 14.93 -11.79 1.59
CA SER A 237 15.84 -10.86 0.91
C SER A 237 15.18 -10.22 -0.30
N LEU A 238 15.43 -8.93 -0.48
CA LEU A 238 15.07 -8.17 -1.68
C LEU A 238 16.11 -8.27 -2.79
N ASN A 239 17.27 -8.87 -2.51
CA ASN A 239 18.34 -9.05 -3.49
C ASN A 239 18.21 -10.37 -4.26
N VAL A 240 17.51 -11.36 -3.70
CA VAL A 240 17.34 -12.70 -4.28
C VAL A 240 15.96 -13.26 -4.00
N GLY A 241 15.50 -14.19 -4.84
CA GLY A 241 14.24 -14.91 -4.63
C GLY A 241 13.04 -14.18 -5.21
N PRO A 242 11.80 -14.53 -4.79
CA PRO A 242 10.58 -14.12 -5.48
C PRO A 242 10.28 -12.62 -5.37
N TYR A 243 10.85 -11.92 -4.38
CA TYR A 243 10.60 -10.50 -4.13
C TYR A 243 11.65 -9.57 -4.77
N GLN A 244 12.67 -10.11 -5.44
CA GLN A 244 13.78 -9.33 -6.01
C GLN A 244 13.38 -8.35 -7.13
N HIS A 245 12.19 -8.55 -7.72
CA HIS A 245 11.62 -7.69 -8.76
C HIS A 245 10.40 -6.89 -8.26
N SER A 246 10.24 -6.78 -6.94
CA SER A 246 9.17 -5.99 -6.33
C SER A 246 9.50 -4.50 -6.34
N ASN A 247 8.47 -3.67 -6.12
CA ASN A 247 8.67 -2.23 -5.90
C ASN A 247 9.56 -1.96 -4.67
N LEU A 248 9.50 -2.85 -3.66
CA LEU A 248 10.33 -2.76 -2.45
C LEU A 248 11.82 -3.02 -2.74
N ALA A 249 12.12 -3.97 -3.62
CA ALA A 249 13.47 -4.21 -4.10
C ALA A 249 13.99 -3.02 -4.93
N ALA A 250 13.15 -2.49 -5.83
CA ALA A 250 13.50 -1.35 -6.66
C ALA A 250 13.83 -0.09 -5.82
N ILE A 251 13.00 0.24 -4.82
CA ILE A 251 13.23 1.41 -3.96
C ILE A 251 14.48 1.23 -3.09
N THR A 252 14.69 0.05 -2.52
CA THR A 252 15.84 -0.24 -1.66
C THR A 252 17.14 -0.10 -2.45
N GLU A 253 17.16 -0.62 -3.68
CA GLU A 253 18.31 -0.49 -4.56
C GLU A 253 18.60 0.97 -4.96
N LEU A 254 17.57 1.79 -5.16
CA LEU A 254 17.74 3.21 -5.47
C LEU A 254 18.29 3.99 -4.26
N VAL A 255 17.78 3.72 -3.06
CA VAL A 255 18.30 4.31 -1.81
C VAL A 255 19.75 3.92 -1.57
N ARG A 256 20.09 2.64 -1.78
CA ARG A 256 21.46 2.11 -1.59
C ARG A 256 22.47 2.70 -2.59
N LYS A 257 22.03 2.96 -3.83
CA LYS A 257 22.85 3.62 -4.86
C LYS A 257 23.07 5.10 -4.62
N ASN A 258 22.26 5.73 -3.77
CA ASN A 258 22.40 7.15 -3.50
C ASN A 258 23.56 7.39 -2.52
N ALA A 259 24.51 8.23 -2.92
CA ALA A 259 25.69 8.55 -2.11
C ALA A 259 25.35 9.43 -0.89
N GLU A 260 24.20 10.09 -0.88
CA GLU A 260 23.77 10.94 0.23
C GLU A 260 23.11 10.11 1.33
N ARG A 261 23.71 10.13 2.53
CA ARG A 261 23.04 9.67 3.75
C ARG A 261 21.75 10.48 3.93
N ARG A 262 20.68 9.83 4.42
CA ARG A 262 19.31 10.41 4.58
C ARG A 262 18.53 10.61 3.27
N THR A 263 18.82 9.82 2.26
CA THR A 263 17.99 9.79 1.06
C THR A 263 16.64 9.14 1.38
N VAL A 264 15.55 9.87 1.12
CA VAL A 264 14.19 9.34 1.12
C VAL A 264 13.65 9.38 -0.30
N GLN A 265 13.13 8.25 -0.75
CA GLN A 265 12.53 8.12 -2.07
C GLN A 265 11.13 7.53 -1.97
N ILE A 266 10.23 8.05 -2.77
CA ILE A 266 8.86 7.55 -2.94
C ILE A 266 8.71 7.19 -4.41
N VAL A 267 8.13 6.03 -4.70
CA VAL A 267 7.90 5.49 -6.05
C VAL A 267 6.42 5.24 -6.25
#